data_AF-A0A6B8M6K4-F1
#
_entry.id   AF-A0A6B8M6K4-F1
#
_cell.length_a   1.000
_cell.length_b   1.000
_cell.length_c   1.000
_cell.angle_alpha   90.00
_cell.angle_beta   90.00
_cell.angle_gamma   90.00
#
_symmetry.space_group_name_H-M   'P 1'
#
loop_
_entity.id
_entity.type
_entity.pdbx_description
1 polymer ?
#
loop_
_entity_poly.entity_id
_entity_poly.type
_entity_poly.pdbx_seq_one_letter_code
_entity_poly.pdbx_strand_id
1 'polypeptide(L)'
;MSFGRNPVGLAIAASLMAAQAATAQTAEHAAAVKAAMDKSLPRAGTCAPVSEDFMGWPAALVQRCEYSQGVAYLLDVKPETLAKWIETGCNAHESGVAACFDRMLKCSVEKSNATFVIGGNLAAERKGSVTNMFFRNGVVIAAPANGKSDPVPVAEQEKLAKTPKAAVEGLPGGGGVAFWHTMPFQFAVKAIDLGVPAEMNTPDRRQKWLEIIRAEMLAALKTDGNRFLSGWMTAHPITLRTGECADDRDP
;
A
#
# COMPACT_ATOMS: atom_id res chain seq x y z
N MET A 1 16.31 -30.44 74.20
CA MET A 1 15.19 -30.82 73.32
C MET A 1 14.51 -29.55 72.83
N SER A 2 14.19 -29.53 71.53
CA SER A 2 13.37 -28.58 70.78
C SER A 2 13.96 -27.20 70.42
N PHE A 3 14.16 -27.06 69.10
CA PHE A 3 14.48 -25.89 68.29
C PHE A 3 13.19 -25.25 67.71
N GLY A 4 13.29 -23.99 67.25
CA GLY A 4 12.42 -23.42 66.20
C GLY A 4 11.72 -22.11 66.64
N ARG A 5 11.64 -21.04 65.84
CA ARG A 5 11.63 -20.93 64.37
C ARG A 5 12.14 -19.54 63.95
N ASN A 6 13.03 -19.52 62.95
CA ASN A 6 13.28 -18.37 62.09
C ASN A 6 12.18 -18.29 61.02
N PRO A 7 11.57 -17.13 60.76
CA PRO A 7 10.83 -16.91 59.52
C PRO A 7 11.82 -16.61 58.39
N VAL A 8 11.91 -17.56 57.46
CA VAL A 8 12.54 -17.42 56.14
C VAL A 8 11.70 -16.43 55.32
N GLY A 9 12.25 -15.25 55.04
CA GLY A 9 11.74 -14.34 54.01
C GLY A 9 12.31 -14.75 52.66
N LEU A 10 11.50 -15.42 51.83
CA LEU A 10 11.79 -15.70 50.43
C LEU A 10 11.64 -14.41 49.62
N ALA A 11 12.76 -13.87 49.12
CA ALA A 11 12.77 -12.77 48.16
C ALA A 11 12.33 -13.29 46.78
N ILE A 12 11.31 -12.64 46.24
CA ILE A 12 10.67 -12.91 44.96
C ILE A 12 11.66 -12.63 43.83
N ALA A 13 11.91 -13.63 42.99
CA ALA A 13 12.67 -13.50 41.76
C ALA A 13 11.94 -12.55 40.80
N ALA A 14 12.56 -11.41 40.51
CA ALA A 14 12.10 -10.49 39.48
C ALA A 14 12.25 -11.18 38.11
N SER A 15 11.12 -11.58 37.54
CA SER A 15 11.04 -12.04 36.16
C SER A 15 11.42 -10.89 35.22
N LEU A 16 12.59 -11.01 34.59
CA LEU A 16 12.97 -10.24 33.41
C LEU A 16 12.01 -10.58 32.27
N MET A 17 10.84 -9.94 32.26
CA MET A 17 10.06 -9.82 31.04
C MET A 17 10.82 -8.85 30.13
N ALA A 18 11.59 -9.42 29.21
CA ALA A 18 11.99 -8.72 28.01
C ALA A 18 10.70 -8.34 27.27
N ALA A 19 10.20 -7.14 27.53
CA ALA A 19 9.29 -6.49 26.62
C ALA A 19 10.02 -6.46 25.28
N GLN A 20 9.54 -7.25 24.31
CA GLN A 20 9.84 -7.04 22.91
C GLN A 20 9.32 -5.63 22.61
N ALA A 21 10.21 -4.65 22.78
CA ALA A 21 9.95 -3.28 22.40
C ALA A 21 9.53 -3.35 20.93
N ALA A 22 8.31 -2.92 20.64
CA ALA A 22 7.92 -2.60 19.28
C ALA A 22 9.04 -1.69 18.75
N THR A 23 9.83 -2.19 17.81
CA THR A 23 10.97 -1.44 17.28
C THR A 23 10.40 -0.14 16.74
N ALA A 24 10.77 0.97 17.38
CA ALA A 24 10.42 2.29 16.88
C ALA A 24 10.97 2.41 15.46
N GLN A 25 10.17 3.02 14.56
CA GLN A 25 10.58 3.16 13.18
C GLN A 25 11.86 3.99 13.08
N THR A 26 12.82 3.52 12.28
CA THR A 26 14.13 4.17 12.22
C THR A 26 14.05 5.41 11.36
N ALA A 27 14.68 6.51 11.79
CA ALA A 27 14.69 7.76 11.02
C ALA A 27 15.30 7.56 9.61
N GLU A 28 16.25 6.64 9.48
CA GLU A 28 16.85 6.24 8.20
C GLU A 28 15.82 5.62 7.24
N HIS A 29 14.97 4.72 7.73
CA HIS A 29 13.92 4.11 6.92
C HIS A 29 12.87 5.12 6.44
N ALA A 30 12.44 6.07 7.29
CA ALA A 30 11.55 7.14 6.84
C ALA A 30 12.22 8.05 5.81
N ALA A 31 13.51 8.36 5.97
CA ALA A 31 14.25 9.15 5.00
C ALA A 31 14.38 8.42 3.65
N ALA A 32 14.63 7.10 3.66
CA ALA A 32 14.67 6.28 2.46
C ALA A 32 13.32 6.25 1.74
N VAL A 33 12.22 6.05 2.48
CA VAL A 33 10.87 6.13 1.92
C VAL A 33 10.60 7.51 1.34
N LYS A 34 10.93 8.59 2.07
CA LYS A 34 10.75 9.95 1.58
C LYS A 34 11.49 10.17 0.26
N ALA A 35 12.76 9.75 0.19
CA ALA A 35 13.55 9.86 -1.02
C ALA A 35 12.97 9.06 -2.20
N ALA A 36 12.32 7.93 -1.94
CA ALA A 36 11.61 7.16 -2.96
C ALA A 36 10.32 7.85 -3.42
N MET A 37 9.53 8.39 -2.49
CA MET A 37 8.28 9.09 -2.79
C MET A 37 8.52 10.40 -3.54
N ASP A 38 9.55 11.16 -3.17
CA ASP A 38 9.90 12.43 -3.82
C ASP A 38 10.32 12.26 -5.30
N LYS A 39 10.73 11.05 -5.69
CA LYS A 39 11.04 10.69 -7.09
C LYS A 39 9.80 10.36 -7.91
N SER A 40 8.63 10.20 -7.30
CA SER A 40 7.43 9.85 -8.05
C SER A 40 6.98 11.04 -8.90
N LEU A 41 6.71 10.79 -10.18
CA LEU A 41 6.27 11.82 -11.14
C LEU A 41 5.14 12.72 -10.62
N PRO A 42 4.05 12.20 -10.02
CA PRO A 42 2.99 13.06 -9.53
C PRO A 42 3.45 13.91 -8.34
N ARG A 43 4.32 13.40 -7.45
CA ARG A 43 4.82 14.15 -6.29
C ARG A 43 5.89 15.18 -6.65
N ALA A 44 6.61 14.99 -7.75
CA ALA A 44 7.52 15.99 -8.32
C ALA A 44 6.77 17.17 -8.99
N GLY A 45 5.46 17.04 -9.20
CA GLY A 45 4.59 18.09 -9.70
C GLY A 45 4.12 19.07 -8.62
N THR A 46 3.06 19.81 -8.94
CA THR A 46 2.39 20.72 -7.99
C THR A 46 1.27 19.97 -7.28
N CYS A 47 1.51 19.60 -6.02
CA CYS A 47 0.51 18.94 -5.17
C CYS A 47 -0.12 19.93 -4.18
N ALA A 48 -1.45 19.93 -4.10
CA ALA A 48 -2.20 20.69 -3.12
C ALA A 48 -3.24 19.79 -2.41
N PRO A 49 -3.52 20.01 -1.11
CA PRO A 49 -4.65 19.35 -0.45
C PRO A 49 -5.96 19.66 -1.18
N VAL A 50 -6.89 18.70 -1.21
CA VAL A 50 -8.25 18.95 -1.71
C VAL A 50 -9.12 19.57 -0.62
N SER A 51 -10.09 20.39 -1.02
CA SER A 51 -10.99 21.09 -0.08
C SER A 51 -12.18 20.25 0.38
N GLU A 52 -12.50 19.18 -0.33
CA GLU A 52 -13.69 18.35 -0.11
C GLU A 52 -13.35 16.87 -0.22
N ASP A 53 -14.15 16.03 0.45
CA ASP A 53 -14.00 14.58 0.41
C ASP A 53 -14.00 14.08 -1.04
N PHE A 54 -12.94 13.38 -1.40
CA PHE A 54 -12.76 12.89 -2.75
C PHE A 54 -13.31 11.47 -2.87
N MET A 55 -14.55 11.36 -3.31
CA MET A 55 -15.15 10.07 -3.69
C MET A 55 -15.09 9.01 -2.57
N GLY A 56 -15.38 9.43 -1.34
CA GLY A 56 -15.34 8.62 -0.12
C GLY A 56 -14.00 8.61 0.61
N TRP A 57 -12.98 9.31 0.12
CA TRP A 57 -11.73 9.56 0.85
C TRP A 57 -11.81 10.91 1.58
N PRO A 58 -11.42 10.98 2.87
CA PRO A 58 -11.41 12.24 3.61
C PRO A 58 -10.48 13.28 2.97
N ALA A 59 -10.95 14.51 2.79
CA ALA A 59 -10.16 15.61 2.18
C ALA A 59 -8.76 15.77 2.78
N ALA A 60 -8.66 15.67 4.10
CA ALA A 60 -7.40 15.83 4.85
C ALA A 60 -6.32 14.79 4.51
N LEU A 61 -6.69 13.70 3.82
CA LEU A 61 -5.79 12.63 3.41
C LEU A 61 -5.53 12.64 1.90
N VAL A 62 -6.04 13.62 1.16
CA VAL A 62 -6.00 13.60 -0.31
C VAL A 62 -5.27 14.84 -0.84
N GLN A 63 -4.33 14.58 -1.74
CA GLN A 63 -3.62 15.61 -2.50
C GLN A 63 -3.99 15.50 -3.97
N ARG A 64 -4.33 16.62 -4.59
CA ARG A 64 -4.42 16.75 -6.05
C ARG A 64 -3.07 17.23 -6.55
N CYS A 65 -2.45 16.43 -7.42
CA CYS A 65 -1.15 16.68 -7.99
C CYS A 65 -1.28 16.89 -9.51
N GLU A 66 -0.89 18.08 -9.97
CA GLU A 66 -0.69 18.37 -11.39
C GLU A 66 0.78 18.20 -11.74
N TYR A 67 1.08 17.42 -12.76
CA TYR A 67 2.43 17.16 -13.22
C TYR A 67 2.47 17.12 -14.75
N SER A 68 3.66 17.10 -15.34
CA SER A 68 3.85 17.29 -16.78
C SER A 68 3.06 16.31 -17.66
N GLN A 69 2.71 15.14 -17.15
CA GLN A 69 1.95 14.13 -17.89
C GLN A 69 0.48 13.97 -17.43
N GLY A 70 0.00 14.73 -16.43
CA GLY A 70 -1.41 14.66 -16.06
C GLY A 70 -1.80 15.17 -14.68
N VAL A 71 -2.99 14.72 -14.23
CA VAL A 71 -3.54 15.01 -12.91
C VAL A 71 -3.82 13.71 -12.17
N ALA A 72 -3.26 13.60 -10.96
CA ALA A 72 -3.46 12.48 -10.06
C ALA A 72 -3.99 12.96 -8.71
N TYR A 73 -4.88 12.18 -8.11
CA TYR A 73 -5.31 12.32 -6.73
C TYR A 73 -4.59 11.25 -5.93
N LEU A 74 -3.76 11.66 -4.99
CA LEU A 74 -2.93 10.78 -4.18
C LEU A 74 -3.49 10.68 -2.76
N LEU A 75 -3.40 9.49 -2.17
CA LEU A 75 -3.49 9.34 -0.74
C LEU A 75 -2.18 9.86 -0.11
N ASP A 76 -2.30 10.78 0.85
CA ASP A 76 -1.17 11.35 1.60
C ASP A 76 -0.69 10.37 2.68
N VAL A 77 -0.06 9.28 2.22
CA VAL A 77 0.68 8.36 3.10
C VAL A 77 1.99 9.03 3.49
N LYS A 78 2.22 9.22 4.79
CA LYS A 78 3.46 9.80 5.30
C LYS A 78 4.63 8.81 5.16
N PRO A 79 5.86 9.29 4.92
CA PRO A 79 7.03 8.41 4.83
C PRO A 79 7.21 7.52 6.07
N GLU A 80 6.95 8.07 7.26
CA GLU A 80 7.02 7.37 8.53
C GLU A 80 5.99 6.23 8.60
N THR A 81 4.78 6.46 8.10
CA THR A 81 3.71 5.46 8.05
C THR A 81 4.08 4.31 7.12
N LEU A 82 4.55 4.59 5.91
CA LEU A 82 4.94 3.54 4.97
C LEU A 82 6.19 2.79 5.46
N ALA A 83 7.17 3.48 6.06
CA ALA A 83 8.32 2.85 6.69
C ALA A 83 7.89 1.90 7.82
N LYS A 84 6.97 2.36 8.69
CA LYS A 84 6.44 1.55 9.79
C LYS A 84 5.70 0.31 9.29
N TRP A 85 4.90 0.43 8.23
CA TRP A 85 4.23 -0.72 7.62
C TRP A 85 5.24 -1.76 7.13
N ILE A 86 6.31 -1.31 6.45
CA ILE A 86 7.35 -2.19 5.93
C ILE A 86 8.07 -2.90 7.07
N GLU A 87 8.53 -2.18 8.09
CA GLU A 87 9.21 -2.77 9.24
C GLU A 87 8.34 -3.78 9.97
N THR A 88 7.08 -3.43 10.23
CA THR A 88 6.10 -4.33 10.86
C THR A 88 5.90 -5.59 10.01
N GLY A 89 5.78 -5.45 8.69
CA GLY A 89 5.67 -6.58 7.76
C GLY A 89 6.92 -7.46 7.79
N CYS A 90 8.11 -6.87 7.72
CA CYS A 90 9.39 -7.56 7.79
C CYS A 90 9.56 -8.33 9.10
N ASN A 91 9.24 -7.72 10.24
CA ASN A 91 9.30 -8.38 11.53
C ASN A 91 8.32 -9.56 11.64
N ALA A 92 7.14 -9.45 11.03
CA ALA A 92 6.12 -10.48 11.09
C ALA A 92 6.35 -11.65 10.11
N HIS A 93 7.00 -11.41 8.97
CA HIS A 93 7.07 -12.38 7.87
C HIS A 93 8.48 -12.82 7.49
N GLU A 94 9.49 -11.99 7.76
CA GLU A 94 10.89 -12.19 7.32
C GLU A 94 11.87 -11.86 8.47
N SER A 95 11.52 -12.28 9.68
CA SER A 95 12.33 -12.02 10.88
C SER A 95 13.76 -12.55 10.68
N GLY A 96 14.75 -11.68 10.90
CA GLY A 96 16.17 -11.98 10.71
C GLY A 96 16.72 -11.69 9.31
N VAL A 97 15.89 -11.25 8.34
CA VAL A 97 16.35 -10.84 7.01
C VAL A 97 16.69 -9.35 7.01
N ALA A 98 17.96 -9.01 7.20
CA ALA A 98 18.44 -7.62 7.29
C ALA A 98 18.06 -6.75 6.08
N ALA A 99 17.98 -7.34 4.88
CA ALA A 99 17.65 -6.64 3.63
C ALA A 99 16.14 -6.53 3.35
N CYS A 100 15.26 -6.98 4.26
CA CYS A 100 13.81 -7.01 3.99
C CYS A 100 13.24 -5.62 3.71
N PHE A 101 13.63 -4.61 4.48
CA PHE A 101 13.14 -3.24 4.31
C PHE A 101 13.44 -2.72 2.91
N ASP A 102 14.71 -2.77 2.49
CA ASP A 102 15.14 -2.28 1.18
C ASP A 102 14.44 -3.01 0.03
N ARG A 103 14.22 -4.32 0.17
CA ARG A 103 13.47 -5.11 -0.82
C ARG A 103 12.03 -4.63 -0.93
N MET A 104 11.34 -4.44 0.19
CA MET A 104 9.94 -4.00 0.19
C MET A 104 9.77 -2.56 -0.31
N LEU A 105 10.73 -1.69 0.02
CA LEU A 105 10.76 -0.34 -0.54
C LEU A 105 10.99 -0.38 -2.05
N LYS A 106 11.97 -1.16 -2.53
CA LYS A 106 12.23 -1.36 -3.96
C LYS A 106 10.97 -1.85 -4.68
N CYS A 107 10.27 -2.85 -4.15
CA CYS A 107 9.04 -3.36 -4.77
C CYS A 107 7.94 -2.31 -4.81
N SER A 108 7.81 -1.49 -3.76
CA SER A 108 6.85 -0.38 -3.76
C SER A 108 7.12 0.65 -4.89
N VAL A 109 8.40 0.89 -5.18
CA VAL A 109 8.86 1.76 -6.26
C VAL A 109 8.59 1.12 -7.62
N GLU A 110 9.01 -0.12 -7.85
CA GLU A 110 8.86 -0.79 -9.15
C GLU A 110 7.40 -0.93 -9.59
N LYS A 111 6.48 -1.18 -8.65
CA LYS A 111 5.07 -1.42 -8.96
C LYS A 111 4.24 -0.13 -9.07
N SER A 112 4.57 0.91 -8.29
CA SER A 112 3.71 2.10 -8.17
C SER A 112 4.44 3.42 -7.93
N ASN A 113 5.77 3.45 -8.08
CA ASN A 113 6.62 4.59 -7.70
C ASN A 113 6.39 5.04 -6.25
N ALA A 114 6.21 4.07 -5.32
CA ALA A 114 5.91 4.31 -3.91
C ALA A 114 4.74 5.29 -3.70
N THR A 115 3.73 5.24 -4.57
CA THR A 115 2.62 6.19 -4.58
C THR A 115 1.28 5.47 -4.63
N PHE A 116 0.33 5.93 -3.81
CA PHE A 116 -1.03 5.39 -3.78
C PHE A 116 -1.99 6.34 -4.49
N VAL A 117 -2.21 6.12 -5.79
CA VAL A 117 -3.12 6.94 -6.61
C VAL A 117 -4.57 6.49 -6.38
N ILE A 118 -5.40 7.36 -5.81
CA ILE A 118 -6.82 7.06 -5.53
C ILE A 118 -7.76 7.48 -6.66
N GLY A 119 -7.28 8.31 -7.58
CA GLY A 119 -8.03 8.78 -8.74
C GLY A 119 -7.12 9.47 -9.76
N GLY A 120 -7.51 9.49 -11.02
CA GLY A 120 -6.81 10.23 -12.08
C GLY A 120 -5.73 9.42 -12.77
N ASN A 121 -4.85 10.10 -13.50
CA ASN A 121 -3.87 9.49 -14.39
C ASN A 121 -2.47 9.48 -13.76
N LEU A 122 -1.81 8.33 -13.80
CA LEU A 122 -0.38 8.19 -13.56
C LEU A 122 0.30 7.73 -14.85
N ALA A 123 1.10 8.59 -15.47
CA ALA A 123 1.92 8.18 -16.59
C ALA A 123 2.93 7.11 -16.14
N ALA A 124 2.96 5.97 -16.83
CA ALA A 124 3.85 4.86 -16.53
C ALA A 124 4.56 4.38 -17.81
N GLU A 125 5.85 4.10 -17.70
CA GLU A 125 6.62 3.52 -18.78
C GLU A 125 6.28 2.02 -18.92
N ARG A 126 5.89 1.61 -20.14
CA ARG A 126 5.61 0.21 -20.50
C ARG A 126 6.21 -0.08 -21.86
N LYS A 127 7.10 -1.07 -21.92
CA LYS A 127 7.78 -1.51 -23.15
C LYS A 127 8.45 -0.36 -23.92
N GLY A 128 9.09 0.57 -23.20
CA GLY A 128 9.78 1.73 -23.78
C GLY A 128 8.88 2.91 -24.18
N SER A 129 7.58 2.84 -23.88
CA SER A 129 6.63 3.93 -24.15
C SER A 129 5.95 4.39 -22.87
N VAL A 130 5.85 5.69 -22.67
CA VAL A 130 5.04 6.27 -21.59
C VAL A 130 3.56 6.18 -21.98
N THR A 131 2.76 5.59 -21.10
CA THR A 131 1.33 5.35 -21.32
C THR A 131 0.50 5.86 -20.16
N ASN A 132 -0.73 6.28 -20.46
CA ASN A 132 -1.68 6.69 -19.43
C ASN A 132 -2.18 5.48 -18.63
N MET A 133 -2.26 5.65 -17.31
CA MET A 133 -2.82 4.66 -16.38
C MET A 133 -3.78 5.37 -15.43
N PHE A 134 -5.07 5.17 -15.63
CA PHE A 134 -6.14 5.69 -14.79
C PHE A 134 -6.37 4.79 -13.59
N PHE A 135 -6.42 5.41 -12.42
CA PHE A 135 -6.59 4.73 -11.15
C PHE A 135 -7.93 5.05 -10.50
N ARG A 136 -8.38 4.11 -9.67
CA ARG A 136 -9.46 4.28 -8.71
C ARG A 136 -9.12 3.52 -7.44
N ASN A 137 -9.10 4.20 -6.30
CA ASN A 137 -8.80 3.60 -4.99
C ASN A 137 -7.52 2.72 -4.99
N GLY A 138 -6.44 3.15 -5.64
CA GLY A 138 -5.17 2.40 -5.65
C GLY A 138 -5.09 1.27 -6.66
N VAL A 139 -6.09 1.05 -7.51
CA VAL A 139 -6.03 0.06 -8.60
C VAL A 139 -6.24 0.71 -9.95
N VAL A 140 -5.58 0.17 -10.98
CA VAL A 140 -5.81 0.56 -12.37
C VAL A 140 -7.21 0.14 -12.80
N ILE A 141 -7.97 1.04 -13.43
CA ILE A 141 -9.30 0.76 -13.98
C ILE A 141 -9.26 0.66 -15.50
N ALA A 142 -10.28 0.12 -16.15
CA ALA A 142 -10.44 0.28 -17.59
C ALA A 142 -10.86 1.72 -17.90
N ALA A 143 -10.22 2.35 -18.88
CA ALA A 143 -10.57 3.69 -19.37
C ALA A 143 -10.19 3.81 -20.85
N PRO A 144 -10.89 4.62 -21.66
CA PRO A 144 -10.64 4.73 -23.11
C PRO A 144 -9.21 5.10 -23.49
N ALA A 145 -8.51 5.87 -22.64
CA ALA A 145 -7.15 6.31 -22.86
C ALA A 145 -6.08 5.43 -22.18
N ASN A 146 -6.47 4.39 -21.46
CA ASN A 146 -5.49 3.54 -20.78
C ASN A 146 -4.62 2.73 -21.74
N GLY A 147 -3.32 2.70 -21.43
CA GLY A 147 -2.32 2.06 -22.28
C GLY A 147 -1.99 2.82 -23.57
N LYS A 148 -2.61 3.98 -23.81
CA LYS A 148 -2.29 4.87 -24.94
C LYS A 148 -1.26 5.91 -24.53
N SER A 149 -0.43 6.33 -25.48
CA SER A 149 0.56 7.41 -25.32
C SER A 149 0.00 8.80 -25.62
N ASP A 150 -1.19 8.88 -26.23
CA ASP A 150 -1.79 10.16 -26.60
C ASP A 150 -2.06 11.01 -25.36
N PRO A 151 -1.77 12.33 -25.40
CA PRO A 151 -2.13 13.24 -24.33
C PRO A 151 -3.65 13.24 -24.09
N VAL A 152 -4.05 13.11 -22.83
CA VAL A 152 -5.46 13.24 -22.43
C VAL A 152 -5.69 14.64 -21.89
N PRO A 153 -6.69 15.40 -22.38
CA PRO A 153 -7.01 16.72 -21.84
C PRO A 153 -7.26 16.68 -20.33
N VAL A 154 -6.78 17.68 -19.58
CA VAL A 154 -6.93 17.73 -18.11
C VAL A 154 -8.38 17.56 -17.66
N ALA A 155 -9.32 18.23 -18.34
CA ALA A 155 -10.75 18.12 -18.02
C ALA A 155 -11.28 16.67 -18.15
N GLU A 156 -10.79 15.91 -19.13
CA GLU A 156 -11.13 14.50 -19.29
C GLU A 156 -10.47 13.65 -18.21
N GLN A 157 -9.21 13.92 -17.85
CA GLN A 157 -8.55 13.23 -16.74
C GLN A 157 -9.28 13.43 -15.42
N GLU A 158 -9.73 14.65 -15.13
CA GLU A 158 -10.50 14.96 -13.92
C GLU A 158 -11.87 14.30 -13.90
N LYS A 159 -12.54 14.22 -15.05
CA LYS A 159 -13.79 13.46 -15.20
C LYS A 159 -13.56 11.98 -14.89
N LEU A 160 -12.52 11.39 -15.48
CA LEU A 160 -12.17 9.98 -15.25
C LEU A 160 -11.75 9.71 -13.80
N ALA A 161 -11.06 10.64 -13.15
CA ALA A 161 -10.70 10.53 -11.73
C ALA A 161 -11.92 10.39 -10.80
N LYS A 162 -13.05 10.98 -11.20
CA LYS A 162 -14.32 10.98 -10.48
C LYS A 162 -15.28 9.87 -10.94
N THR A 163 -14.80 8.87 -11.69
CA THR A 163 -15.62 7.72 -12.09
C THR A 163 -16.16 6.98 -10.85
N PRO A 164 -17.49 6.84 -10.71
CA PRO A 164 -18.08 6.07 -9.61
C PRO A 164 -17.62 4.62 -9.63
N LYS A 165 -17.46 3.99 -8.45
CA LYS A 165 -17.05 2.56 -8.36
C LYS A 165 -17.97 1.63 -9.16
N ALA A 166 -19.28 1.90 -9.13
CA ALA A 166 -20.29 1.13 -9.87
C ALA A 166 -20.16 1.24 -11.40
N ALA A 167 -19.49 2.29 -11.89
CA ALA A 167 -19.26 2.54 -13.31
C ALA A 167 -17.89 2.00 -13.79
N VAL A 168 -17.13 1.31 -12.94
CA VAL A 168 -15.84 0.73 -13.33
C VAL A 168 -16.07 -0.55 -14.12
N GLU A 169 -15.76 -0.50 -15.41
CA GLU A 169 -16.00 -1.60 -16.37
C GLU A 169 -14.98 -2.73 -16.25
N GLY A 170 -13.77 -2.45 -15.77
CA GLY A 170 -12.71 -3.44 -15.65
C GLY A 170 -11.59 -2.99 -14.72
N LEU A 171 -10.79 -3.95 -14.25
CA LEU A 171 -9.57 -3.73 -13.47
C LEU A 171 -8.39 -4.41 -14.20
N PRO A 172 -7.75 -3.74 -15.17
CA PRO A 172 -6.57 -4.26 -15.84
C PRO A 172 -5.49 -4.65 -14.82
N GLY A 173 -4.82 -5.78 -15.02
CA GLY A 173 -3.89 -6.33 -14.02
C GLY A 173 -4.59 -7.01 -12.84
N GLY A 174 -5.86 -7.40 -12.98
CA GLY A 174 -6.59 -8.22 -12.02
C GLY A 174 -6.89 -7.55 -10.67
N GLY A 175 -6.71 -6.24 -10.57
CA GLY A 175 -7.00 -5.47 -9.35
C GLY A 175 -5.87 -5.44 -8.32
N GLY A 176 -4.61 -5.58 -8.74
CA GLY A 176 -3.44 -5.41 -7.88
C GLY A 176 -3.36 -4.00 -7.28
N VAL A 177 -3.30 -3.93 -5.95
CA VAL A 177 -3.34 -2.67 -5.18
C VAL A 177 -1.97 -1.97 -5.21
N ALA A 178 -1.95 -0.65 -5.41
CA ALA A 178 -0.74 0.17 -5.38
C ALA A 178 0.13 -0.05 -4.13
N PHE A 179 1.39 0.39 -4.21
CA PHE A 179 2.54 -0.12 -3.46
C PHE A 179 3.03 -1.47 -3.97
N TRP A 180 2.49 -2.59 -3.51
CA TRP A 180 3.10 -3.91 -3.78
C TRP A 180 2.37 -4.74 -4.84
N HIS A 181 1.29 -4.22 -5.45
CA HIS A 181 0.41 -4.97 -6.34
C HIS A 181 -0.23 -6.20 -5.66
N THR A 182 -0.59 -6.09 -4.38
CA THR A 182 -1.30 -7.17 -3.69
C THR A 182 -2.59 -7.51 -4.43
N MET A 183 -2.67 -8.73 -4.95
CA MET A 183 -3.82 -9.23 -5.68
C MET A 183 -4.96 -9.62 -4.72
N PRO A 184 -6.23 -9.61 -5.18
CA PRO A 184 -7.37 -9.97 -4.33
C PRO A 184 -7.21 -11.33 -3.62
N PHE A 185 -6.73 -12.36 -4.33
CA PHE A 185 -6.55 -13.70 -3.77
C PHE A 185 -5.42 -13.76 -2.71
N GLN A 186 -4.36 -12.95 -2.86
CA GLN A 186 -3.26 -12.85 -1.88
C GLN A 186 -3.76 -12.17 -0.60
N PHE A 187 -4.57 -11.11 -0.77
CA PHE A 187 -5.17 -10.39 0.35
C PHE A 187 -6.23 -11.23 1.08
N ALA A 188 -7.01 -12.04 0.37
CA ALA A 188 -8.09 -12.85 0.94
C ALA A 188 -7.63 -13.75 2.10
N VAL A 189 -6.40 -14.27 2.05
CA VAL A 189 -5.81 -15.10 3.12
C VAL A 189 -5.69 -14.33 4.44
N LYS A 190 -5.51 -13.00 4.38
CA LYS A 190 -5.45 -12.13 5.56
C LYS A 190 -6.80 -11.55 5.94
N ALA A 191 -7.83 -11.72 5.11
CA ALA A 191 -9.11 -11.01 5.21
C ALA A 191 -10.30 -11.84 4.78
N ILE A 192 -10.34 -13.09 5.26
CA ILE A 192 -11.42 -14.04 5.00
C ILE A 192 -12.78 -13.45 5.43
N ASP A 193 -12.79 -12.66 6.50
CA ASP A 193 -13.96 -11.98 7.06
C ASP A 193 -14.59 -10.92 6.14
N LEU A 194 -13.83 -10.37 5.18
CA LEU A 194 -14.31 -9.30 4.31
C LEU A 194 -15.01 -9.82 3.04
N GLY A 195 -14.98 -11.13 2.80
CA GLY A 195 -15.55 -11.77 1.61
C GLY A 195 -14.96 -11.21 0.33
N VAL A 196 -13.63 -11.12 0.26
CA VAL A 196 -12.88 -10.65 -0.91
C VAL A 196 -13.31 -11.44 -2.15
N PRO A 197 -13.73 -10.80 -3.25
CA PRO A 197 -14.12 -11.54 -4.45
C PRO A 197 -12.94 -12.31 -5.04
N ALA A 198 -13.14 -13.57 -5.40
CA ALA A 198 -12.13 -14.41 -6.03
C ALA A 198 -11.72 -13.89 -7.42
N GLU A 199 -12.64 -13.24 -8.13
CA GLU A 199 -12.44 -12.70 -9.47
C GLU A 199 -13.08 -11.31 -9.62
N MET A 200 -12.62 -10.53 -10.59
CA MET A 200 -13.07 -9.14 -10.85
C MET A 200 -13.90 -9.01 -12.13
N ASN A 201 -14.63 -10.07 -12.49
CA ASN A 201 -15.37 -10.18 -13.76
C ASN A 201 -16.76 -9.52 -13.76
N THR A 202 -17.38 -9.28 -12.60
CA THR A 202 -18.68 -8.58 -12.53
C THR A 202 -18.56 -7.17 -11.94
N PRO A 203 -19.47 -6.23 -12.29
CA PRO A 203 -19.50 -4.90 -11.70
C PRO A 203 -19.53 -4.91 -10.17
N ASP A 204 -20.40 -5.74 -9.56
CA ASP A 204 -20.54 -5.83 -8.11
C ASP A 204 -19.26 -6.30 -7.41
N ARG A 205 -18.56 -7.27 -8.01
CA ARG A 205 -17.28 -7.77 -7.47
C ARG A 205 -16.20 -6.69 -7.54
N ARG A 206 -16.09 -5.98 -8.67
CA ARG A 206 -15.15 -4.85 -8.82
C ARG A 206 -15.47 -3.72 -7.84
N GLN A 207 -16.74 -3.35 -7.73
CA GLN A 207 -17.17 -2.35 -6.77
C GLN A 207 -16.79 -2.77 -5.36
N LYS A 208 -17.16 -3.98 -4.92
CA LYS A 208 -16.83 -4.53 -3.60
C LYS A 208 -15.33 -4.46 -3.32
N TRP A 209 -14.50 -4.87 -4.29
CA TRP A 209 -13.05 -4.80 -4.13
C TRP A 209 -12.54 -3.37 -3.93
N LEU A 210 -13.02 -2.42 -4.74
CA LEU A 210 -12.70 -1.00 -4.57
C LEU A 210 -13.14 -0.46 -3.20
N GLU A 211 -14.24 -0.96 -2.62
CA GLU A 211 -14.68 -0.56 -1.27
C GLU A 211 -13.77 -1.12 -0.19
N ILE A 212 -13.41 -2.41 -0.30
CA ILE A 212 -12.47 -3.08 0.61
C ILE A 212 -11.14 -2.33 0.61
N ILE A 213 -10.57 -2.03 -0.56
CA ILE A 213 -9.29 -1.31 -0.64
C ILE A 213 -9.34 0.02 0.10
N ARG A 214 -10.39 0.81 -0.14
CA ARG A 214 -10.54 2.11 0.54
C ARG A 214 -10.67 1.93 2.06
N ALA A 215 -11.53 1.02 2.51
CA ALA A 215 -11.76 0.79 3.94
C ALA A 215 -10.48 0.33 4.64
N GLU A 216 -9.77 -0.63 4.05
CA GLU A 216 -8.56 -1.23 4.62
C GLU A 216 -7.37 -0.27 4.60
N MET A 217 -7.22 0.56 3.56
CA MET A 217 -6.18 1.59 3.56
C MET A 217 -6.48 2.69 4.59
N LEU A 218 -7.74 3.10 4.77
CA LEU A 218 -8.11 4.05 5.82
C LEU A 218 -7.89 3.47 7.22
N ALA A 219 -8.07 2.16 7.39
CA ALA A 219 -7.74 1.47 8.64
C ALA A 219 -6.23 1.39 8.85
N ALA A 220 -5.46 1.01 7.82
CA ALA A 220 -4.00 0.89 7.88
C ALA A 220 -3.31 2.22 8.23
N LEU A 221 -3.87 3.36 7.79
CA LEU A 221 -3.36 4.69 8.16
C LEU A 221 -3.42 4.99 9.67
N LYS A 222 -4.17 4.19 10.43
CA LYS A 222 -4.36 4.34 11.88
C LYS A 222 -3.62 3.25 12.67
N THR A 223 -2.86 2.39 12.01
CA THR A 223 -2.17 1.25 12.63
C THR A 223 -0.74 1.13 12.11
N ASP A 224 0.07 0.36 12.84
CA ASP A 224 1.47 0.09 12.48
C ASP A 224 1.61 -0.93 11.33
N GLY A 225 0.51 -1.55 10.88
CA GLY A 225 0.50 -2.65 9.93
C GLY A 225 -0.38 -2.40 8.72
N ASN A 226 -0.01 -3.00 7.59
CA ASN A 226 -0.81 -2.96 6.37
C ASN A 226 -1.15 -4.38 5.92
N ARG A 227 -2.44 -4.74 5.92
CA ARG A 227 -2.89 -6.08 5.53
C ARG A 227 -2.63 -6.40 4.06
N PHE A 228 -2.57 -5.41 3.17
CA PHE A 228 -2.16 -5.62 1.77
C PHE A 228 -0.70 -6.06 1.69
N LEU A 229 0.20 -5.39 2.42
CA LEU A 229 1.59 -5.82 2.50
C LEU A 229 1.70 -7.22 3.09
N SER A 230 1.04 -7.47 4.23
CA SER A 230 1.06 -8.78 4.88
C SER A 230 0.55 -9.91 3.98
N GLY A 231 -0.51 -9.65 3.21
CA GLY A 231 -1.03 -10.59 2.21
C GLY A 231 -0.02 -10.87 1.11
N TRP A 232 0.60 -9.82 0.57
CA TRP A 232 1.63 -9.96 -0.46
C TRP A 232 2.86 -10.72 0.05
N MET A 233 3.38 -10.40 1.23
CA MET A 233 4.55 -11.08 1.79
C MET A 233 4.27 -12.55 2.10
N THR A 234 3.05 -12.88 2.52
CA THR A 234 2.66 -14.27 2.78
C THR A 234 2.53 -15.08 1.50
N ALA A 235 2.11 -14.45 0.40
CA ALA A 235 2.03 -15.11 -0.89
C ALA A 235 3.42 -15.50 -1.41
N HIS A 236 4.42 -14.59 -1.31
CA HIS A 236 5.71 -14.73 -2.00
C HIS A 236 6.93 -15.01 -1.08
N PRO A 237 6.95 -16.09 -0.26
CA PRO A 237 8.06 -16.36 0.66
C PRO A 237 9.37 -16.71 -0.05
N ILE A 238 9.32 -17.13 -1.33
CA ILE A 238 10.51 -17.47 -2.12
C ILE A 238 11.13 -16.20 -2.70
N THR A 239 10.34 -15.34 -3.32
CA THR A 239 10.79 -14.09 -3.94
C THR A 239 11.42 -13.16 -2.89
N LEU A 240 10.89 -13.17 -1.67
CA LEU A 240 11.48 -12.47 -0.52
C LEU A 240 12.91 -12.94 -0.21
N ARG A 241 13.28 -14.18 -0.52
CA ARG A 241 14.63 -14.73 -0.33
C ARG A 241 15.57 -14.43 -1.48
N THR A 242 15.09 -14.38 -2.71
CA THR A 242 15.91 -14.12 -3.91
C THR A 242 16.25 -12.64 -4.12
N GLY A 243 15.50 -11.73 -3.49
CA GLY A 243 15.75 -10.28 -3.57
C GLY A 243 15.18 -9.61 -4.82
N GLU A 244 14.33 -10.32 -5.56
CA GLU A 244 13.56 -9.81 -6.68
C GLU A 244 12.16 -9.39 -6.21
N CYS A 245 11.49 -8.52 -6.97
CA CYS A 245 10.09 -8.19 -6.73
C CYS A 245 9.22 -9.10 -7.59
N ALA A 246 8.35 -9.88 -6.95
CA ALA A 246 7.57 -10.91 -7.63
C ALA A 246 6.72 -10.31 -8.75
N ASP A 247 6.61 -11.03 -9.88
CA ASP A 247 5.57 -10.73 -10.86
C ASP A 247 4.20 -10.97 -10.22
N ASP A 248 3.20 -10.20 -10.62
CA ASP A 248 1.84 -10.24 -10.07
C ASP A 248 1.14 -11.61 -10.31
N ARG A 249 1.78 -12.49 -11.10
CA ARG A 249 1.30 -13.81 -11.54
C ARG A 249 2.06 -14.97 -10.91
N ASP A 250 3.16 -14.72 -10.22
CA ASP A 250 3.96 -15.76 -9.58
C ASP A 250 3.46 -15.87 -8.13
N PRO A 251 2.72 -16.93 -7.74
CA PRO A 251 2.26 -17.10 -6.38
C PRO A 251 3.43 -17.25 -5.40
#